data_AF-Q7WF29-F1
#
_entry.id   AF-Q7WF29-F1
#
_cell.length_a   1.000
_cell.length_b   1.000
_cell.length_c   1.000
_cell.angle_alpha   90.00
_cell.angle_beta   90.00
_cell.angle_gamma   90.00
#
_symmetry.space_group_name_H-M   'P 1'
#
loop_
_entity.id
_entity.type
_entity.pdbx_description
1 polymer ?
#
loop_
_entity_poly.entity_id
_entity_poly.type
_entity_poly.pdbx_seq_one_letter_code
_entity_poly.pdbx_strand_id
1 'polypeptide(L)'
;MPARLDARATRRYFDSAFNSPAVKILPNEYYVTNGEDVMLSTVLGSCVAACIHDPVIGVGGMNHFMLPEGDIHSPASATMRYGAFAMEVLINELLKAGAVRERLEAKVFGGGAVLSAMQLMNIGERNGQFVLNYLKTEGIPVRAQDLGDVHARRINYFPRDGRVMVRKMAPHHQKAEALIAQREAAAAQTVQAETRAAPRVERFARPGGMRVERFDTPSRRDPVGA
;
A
#
# COMPACT_ATOMS: atom_id res chain seq x y z
N MET A 1 14.12 2.30 10.01
CA MET A 1 13.79 0.87 9.89
C MET A 1 14.36 0.37 8.57
N PRO A 2 15.14 -0.72 8.49
CA PRO A 2 15.12 -1.50 7.28
C PRO A 2 13.85 -2.36 7.40
N ALA A 3 12.70 -1.77 7.06
CA ALA A 3 11.49 -2.56 6.90
C ALA A 3 11.84 -3.64 5.87
N ARG A 4 11.73 -4.91 6.29
CA ARG A 4 12.20 -6.09 5.59
C ARG A 4 12.08 -5.93 4.06
N LEU A 5 13.21 -5.95 3.38
CA LEU A 5 13.31 -6.03 1.91
C LEU A 5 12.47 -7.18 1.31
N ASP A 6 12.01 -8.13 2.13
CA ASP A 6 11.29 -9.34 1.73
C ASP A 6 9.81 -9.15 1.36
N ALA A 7 9.29 -7.93 1.27
CA ALA A 7 7.96 -7.69 0.70
C ALA A 7 7.91 -7.84 -0.84
N ARG A 8 9.06 -8.11 -1.49
CA ARG A 8 9.09 -8.34 -2.94
C ARG A 8 8.42 -9.67 -3.29
N ALA A 9 7.42 -9.63 -4.16
CA ALA A 9 6.71 -10.83 -4.61
C ALA A 9 7.65 -11.81 -5.33
N THR A 10 7.59 -13.09 -4.96
CA THR A 10 8.46 -14.15 -5.51
C THR A 10 7.70 -15.21 -6.31
N ARG A 11 6.36 -15.19 -6.26
CA ARG A 11 5.51 -16.23 -6.85
C ARG A 11 5.39 -16.07 -8.37
N ARG A 12 6.33 -16.65 -9.10
CA ARG A 12 6.34 -16.71 -10.56
C ARG A 12 5.51 -17.88 -11.09
N TYR A 13 4.86 -17.68 -12.23
CA TYR A 13 4.13 -18.70 -12.98
C TYR A 13 4.04 -18.31 -14.46
N PHE A 14 3.58 -19.21 -15.32
CA PHE A 14 3.25 -18.89 -16.70
C PHE A 14 1.73 -18.78 -16.85
N ASP A 15 1.23 -17.65 -17.35
CA ASP A 15 -0.19 -17.48 -17.63
C ASP A 15 -0.47 -17.87 -19.08
N SER A 16 -1.21 -18.97 -19.27
CA SER A 16 -1.51 -19.52 -20.60
C SER A 16 -2.51 -18.68 -21.39
N ALA A 17 -3.37 -17.89 -20.73
CA ALA A 17 -4.35 -17.07 -21.43
C ALA A 17 -3.69 -15.84 -22.06
N PHE A 18 -2.68 -15.28 -21.40
CA PHE A 18 -1.87 -14.19 -21.93
C PHE A 18 -0.58 -14.64 -22.61
N ASN A 19 -0.27 -15.95 -22.57
CA ASN A 19 0.97 -16.53 -23.08
C ASN A 19 2.23 -15.78 -22.60
N SER A 20 2.28 -15.47 -21.29
CA SER A 20 3.29 -14.59 -20.70
C SER A 20 3.83 -15.18 -19.39
N PRO A 21 5.14 -15.04 -19.09
CA PRO A 21 5.61 -15.19 -17.73
C PRO A 21 4.94 -14.14 -16.84
N ALA A 22 4.61 -14.54 -15.61
CA ALA A 22 3.83 -13.73 -14.71
C ALA A 22 4.32 -13.84 -13.26
N VAL A 23 4.11 -12.77 -12.49
CA VAL A 23 4.32 -12.72 -11.04
C VAL A 23 2.98 -12.48 -10.37
N LYS A 24 2.66 -13.27 -9.34
CA LYS A 24 1.48 -13.07 -8.51
C LYS A 24 1.84 -12.21 -7.31
N ILE A 25 1.19 -11.06 -7.19
CA ILE A 25 1.34 -10.11 -6.09
C ILE A 25 0.23 -10.37 -5.07
N LEU A 26 0.61 -10.71 -3.85
CA LEU A 26 -0.29 -10.93 -2.74
C LEU A 26 -0.40 -9.67 -1.87
N PRO A 27 -1.36 -9.63 -0.93
CA PRO A 27 -1.40 -8.54 0.03
C PRO A 27 -0.05 -8.30 0.72
N ASN A 28 0.30 -7.02 0.85
CA ASN A 28 1.53 -6.48 1.41
C ASN A 28 2.79 -6.79 0.60
N GLU A 29 2.64 -7.27 -0.64
CA GLU A 29 3.74 -7.46 -1.56
C GLU A 29 3.81 -6.35 -2.63
N TYR A 30 4.99 -6.18 -3.20
CA TYR A 30 5.20 -5.37 -4.40
C TYR A 30 6.13 -6.10 -5.38
N TYR A 31 6.13 -5.68 -6.65
CA TYR A 31 7.13 -6.11 -7.61
C TYR A 31 7.42 -5.00 -8.61
N VAL A 32 8.71 -4.79 -8.90
CA VAL A 32 9.21 -3.88 -9.93
C VAL A 32 9.95 -4.69 -10.98
N THR A 33 9.64 -4.40 -12.23
CA THR A 33 10.34 -4.88 -13.42
C THR A 33 11.43 -3.89 -13.81
N ASN A 34 12.53 -4.41 -14.36
CA ASN A 34 13.62 -3.64 -14.95
C ASN A 34 13.67 -3.88 -16.48
N GLY A 35 12.52 -3.65 -17.13
CA GLY A 35 12.36 -3.82 -18.58
C GLY A 35 12.06 -5.24 -19.06
N GLU A 36 12.00 -6.24 -18.17
CA GLU A 36 11.58 -7.58 -18.56
C GLU A 36 10.09 -7.64 -18.96
N ASP A 37 9.78 -8.47 -19.95
CA ASP A 37 8.42 -8.68 -20.43
C ASP A 37 7.67 -9.68 -19.53
N VAL A 38 7.23 -9.19 -18.38
CA VAL A 38 6.56 -9.99 -17.33
C VAL A 38 5.24 -9.33 -16.94
N MET A 39 4.18 -10.13 -16.88
CA MET A 39 2.87 -9.70 -16.39
C MET A 39 2.83 -9.74 -14.85
N LEU A 40 2.33 -8.68 -14.22
CA LEU A 40 2.04 -8.68 -12.78
C LEU A 40 0.55 -8.93 -12.57
N SER A 41 0.20 -9.80 -11.62
CA SER A 41 -1.19 -10.20 -11.41
C SER A 41 -1.59 -10.18 -9.95
N THR A 42 -2.80 -9.72 -9.66
CA THR A 42 -3.36 -9.73 -8.31
C THR A 42 -4.88 -9.88 -8.34
N VAL A 43 -5.46 -10.25 -7.20
CA VAL A 43 -6.91 -10.23 -6.97
C VAL A 43 -7.16 -9.30 -5.79
N LEU A 44 -8.04 -8.33 -5.99
CA LEU A 44 -8.36 -7.26 -5.05
C LEU A 44 -9.81 -7.38 -4.61
N GLY A 45 -10.04 -7.36 -3.31
CA GLY A 45 -11.33 -7.03 -2.70
C GLY A 45 -11.28 -5.59 -2.19
N SER A 46 -11.20 -5.43 -0.87
CA SER A 46 -11.03 -4.15 -0.20
C SER A 46 -9.63 -3.56 -0.35
N CYS A 47 -8.62 -4.41 -0.61
CA CYS A 47 -7.27 -3.96 -0.94
C CYS A 47 -7.21 -3.06 -2.19
N VAL A 48 -6.14 -2.27 -2.29
CA VAL A 48 -5.84 -1.46 -3.48
C VAL A 48 -4.48 -1.87 -4.06
N ALA A 49 -4.38 -1.80 -5.37
CA ALA A 49 -3.11 -1.88 -6.08
C ALA A 49 -2.85 -0.58 -6.85
N ALA A 50 -1.64 -0.05 -6.70
CA ALA A 50 -1.10 0.97 -7.59
C ALA A 50 -0.18 0.31 -8.63
N CYS A 51 -0.49 0.52 -9.90
CA CYS A 51 0.36 0.17 -11.03
C CYS A 51 1.06 1.45 -11.49
N ILE A 52 2.39 1.52 -11.42
CA ILE A 52 3.16 2.72 -11.75
C ILE A 52 4.26 2.34 -12.75
N HIS A 53 4.44 3.14 -13.81
CA HIS A 53 5.52 2.95 -14.77
C HIS A 53 6.07 4.26 -15.33
N ASP A 54 7.31 4.18 -15.85
CA ASP A 54 7.89 5.17 -16.75
C ASP A 54 7.62 4.72 -18.21
N PRO A 55 6.82 5.47 -18.98
CA PRO A 55 6.43 5.10 -20.34
C PRO A 55 7.58 5.19 -21.36
N VAL A 56 8.70 5.84 -21.03
CA VAL A 56 9.82 6.02 -21.95
C VAL A 56 10.76 4.83 -21.94
N ILE A 57 11.06 4.31 -20.74
CA ILE A 57 12.03 3.20 -20.59
C ILE A 57 11.37 1.84 -20.34
N GLY A 58 10.06 1.81 -20.08
CA GLY A 58 9.31 0.57 -19.85
C GLY A 58 9.60 -0.10 -18.50
N VAL A 59 10.13 0.65 -17.53
CA VAL A 59 10.25 0.22 -16.13
C VAL A 59 8.91 0.46 -15.45
N GLY A 60 8.39 -0.54 -14.75
CA GLY A 60 7.15 -0.40 -14.02
C GLY A 60 6.96 -1.46 -12.94
N GLY A 61 5.97 -1.25 -12.10
CA GLY A 61 5.72 -2.10 -10.94
C GLY A 61 4.32 -1.97 -10.40
N MET A 62 3.98 -2.93 -9.54
CA MET A 62 2.69 -2.99 -8.87
C MET A 62 2.89 -3.35 -7.40
N ASN A 63 2.19 -2.64 -6.51
CA ASN A 63 2.02 -3.07 -5.13
C ASN A 63 0.59 -3.60 -4.92
N HIS A 64 0.39 -4.25 -3.78
CA HIS A 64 -0.91 -4.65 -3.29
C HIS A 64 -0.92 -4.37 -1.79
N PHE A 65 -1.64 -3.34 -1.37
CA PHE A 65 -1.69 -2.97 0.04
C PHE A 65 -3.11 -2.90 0.56
N MET A 66 -3.22 -3.04 1.88
CA MET A 66 -4.41 -2.78 2.65
C MET A 66 -4.01 -1.87 3.82
N LEU A 67 -4.81 -0.84 4.08
CA LEU A 67 -4.61 -0.04 5.27
C LEU A 67 -5.09 -0.82 6.51
N PRO A 68 -4.40 -0.74 7.66
CA PRO A 68 -4.91 -1.35 8.88
C PRO A 68 -6.23 -0.70 9.29
N GLU A 69 -7.01 -1.45 10.06
CA GLU A 69 -8.15 -0.88 10.78
C GLU A 69 -7.66 0.30 11.62
N GLY A 70 -8.37 1.41 11.51
CA GLY A 70 -8.05 2.59 12.30
C GLY A 70 -8.56 2.39 13.71
N ASP A 71 -7.73 2.60 14.72
CA ASP A 71 -8.21 2.84 16.09
C ASP A 71 -9.04 4.12 16.06
N ILE A 72 -10.34 4.07 16.39
CA ILE A 72 -11.24 5.24 16.38
C ILE A 72 -10.62 6.44 17.13
N HIS A 73 -9.71 6.21 18.08
CA HIS A 73 -9.06 7.23 18.88
C HIS A 73 -7.73 7.80 18.31
N SER A 74 -7.05 7.12 17.39
CA SER A 74 -5.89 7.67 16.67
C SER A 74 -5.70 7.05 15.27
N PRO A 75 -6.75 6.98 14.44
CA PRO A 75 -6.78 6.08 13.28
C PRO A 75 -5.90 6.61 12.15
N ALA A 76 -5.73 7.92 12.06
CA ALA A 76 -5.07 8.55 10.94
C ALA A 76 -3.56 8.30 10.93
N SER A 77 -2.88 8.21 12.08
CA SER A 77 -1.41 8.30 12.04
C SER A 77 -0.73 7.00 11.62
N ALA A 78 -1.19 5.84 12.11
CA ALA A 78 -0.52 4.57 11.85
C ALA A 78 -0.97 3.95 10.52
N THR A 79 -2.27 4.03 10.25
CA THR A 79 -2.90 3.66 8.98
C THR A 79 -2.26 4.37 7.80
N MET A 80 -2.19 5.71 7.84
CA MET A 80 -1.62 6.49 6.76
C MET A 80 -0.12 6.20 6.58
N ARG A 81 0.62 5.96 7.68
CA ARG A 81 2.03 5.57 7.63
C ARG A 81 2.25 4.26 6.89
N TYR A 82 1.39 3.26 7.10
CA TYR A 82 1.52 1.97 6.41
C TYR A 82 1.27 2.10 4.91
N GLY A 83 0.16 2.73 4.52
CA GLY A 83 -0.12 2.98 3.10
C GLY A 83 0.96 3.82 2.44
N ALA A 84 1.45 4.86 3.14
CA ALA A 84 2.51 5.73 2.64
C ALA A 84 3.80 4.96 2.44
N PHE A 85 4.15 4.10 3.39
CA PHE A 85 5.30 3.22 3.29
C PHE A 85 5.19 2.27 2.09
N ALA A 86 4.04 1.62 1.88
CA ALA A 86 3.85 0.71 0.74
C ALA A 86 3.95 1.41 -0.62
N MET A 87 3.51 2.66 -0.72
CA MET A 87 3.65 3.48 -1.93
C MET A 87 5.09 3.98 -2.11
N GLU A 88 5.73 4.45 -1.04
CA GLU A 88 7.10 4.95 -1.04
C GLU A 88 8.10 3.86 -1.44
N VAL A 89 7.93 2.63 -0.93
CA VAL A 89 8.74 1.47 -1.34
C VAL A 89 8.61 1.23 -2.84
N LEU A 90 7.39 1.18 -3.37
CA LEU A 90 7.16 0.96 -4.80
C LEU A 90 7.85 2.05 -5.65
N ILE A 91 7.64 3.32 -5.30
CA ILE A 91 8.23 4.45 -6.03
C ILE A 91 9.75 4.41 -5.96
N ASN A 92 10.34 4.19 -4.77
CA ASN A 92 11.78 4.15 -4.62
C ASN A 92 12.42 3.00 -5.40
N GLU A 93 11.78 1.82 -5.46
CA GLU A 93 12.29 0.70 -6.25
C GLU A 93 12.17 0.97 -7.76
N LEU A 94 11.15 1.71 -8.22
CA LEU A 94 11.08 2.18 -9.62
C LEU A 94 12.23 3.13 -9.95
N LEU A 95 12.50 4.10 -9.07
CA LEU A 95 13.60 5.05 -9.26
C LEU A 95 14.96 4.35 -9.26
N LYS A 96 15.17 3.36 -8.38
CA LYS A 96 16.38 2.52 -8.38
C LYS A 96 16.54 1.70 -9.66
N ALA A 97 15.45 1.28 -10.27
CA ALA A 97 15.44 0.63 -11.58
C ALA A 97 15.65 1.63 -12.76
N GLY A 98 15.84 2.91 -12.47
CA GLY A 98 16.17 3.94 -13.47
C GLY A 98 14.97 4.74 -13.99
N ALA A 99 13.77 4.53 -13.44
CA ALA A 99 12.61 5.37 -13.78
C ALA A 99 12.85 6.83 -13.40
N VAL A 100 12.37 7.75 -14.24
CA VAL A 100 12.44 9.19 -13.97
C VAL A 100 11.16 9.63 -13.27
N ARG A 101 11.29 10.28 -12.10
CA ARG A 101 10.14 10.66 -11.25
C ARG A 101 9.10 11.47 -12.02
N GLU A 102 9.54 12.42 -12.84
CA GLU A 102 8.68 13.32 -13.63
C GLU A 102 7.92 12.60 -14.75
N ARG A 103 8.30 11.36 -15.09
CA ARG A 103 7.68 10.54 -16.14
C ARG A 103 6.74 9.49 -15.59
N LEU A 104 6.72 9.27 -14.27
CA LEU A 104 5.91 8.21 -13.67
C LEU A 104 4.43 8.47 -13.93
N GLU A 105 3.74 7.44 -14.39
CA GLU A 105 2.28 7.44 -14.55
C GLU A 105 1.67 6.32 -13.73
N ALA A 106 0.55 6.59 -13.07
CA ALA A 106 -0.13 5.64 -12.21
C ALA A 106 -1.48 5.20 -12.77
N LYS A 107 -1.86 3.96 -12.46
CA LYS A 107 -3.20 3.42 -12.60
C LYS A 107 -3.58 2.68 -11.33
N VAL A 108 -4.78 2.91 -10.79
CA VAL A 108 -5.16 2.41 -9.46
C VAL A 108 -6.46 1.61 -9.49
N PHE A 109 -6.48 0.49 -8.79
CA PHE A 109 -7.59 -0.47 -8.86
C PHE A 109 -7.89 -1.07 -7.49
N GLY A 110 -9.10 -1.58 -7.31
CA GLY A 110 -9.53 -2.29 -6.10
C GLY A 110 -10.42 -1.44 -5.21
N GLY A 111 -10.21 -1.47 -3.89
CA GLY A 111 -11.02 -0.71 -2.94
C GLY A 111 -12.50 -1.13 -2.92
N GLY A 112 -12.80 -2.36 -3.34
CA GLY A 112 -14.15 -2.90 -3.44
C GLY A 112 -14.72 -3.32 -2.10
N ALA A 113 -16.01 -3.16 -1.95
CA ALA A 113 -16.76 -3.54 -0.76
C ALA A 113 -17.30 -4.98 -0.95
N VAL A 114 -16.39 -5.95 -1.05
CA VAL A 114 -16.72 -7.35 -1.43
C VAL A 114 -17.27 -8.17 -0.26
N LEU A 115 -16.82 -7.89 0.96
CA LEU A 115 -17.19 -8.64 2.16
C LEU A 115 -18.09 -7.78 3.02
N SER A 116 -19.20 -8.34 3.50
CA SER A 116 -20.16 -7.64 4.36
C SER A 116 -19.49 -7.02 5.59
N ALA A 117 -18.64 -7.77 6.31
CA ALA A 117 -17.90 -7.24 7.46
C ALA A 117 -17.02 -6.02 7.11
N MET A 118 -16.43 -6.00 5.91
CA MET A 118 -15.58 -4.90 5.45
C MET A 118 -16.37 -3.73 4.87
N GLN A 119 -17.57 -3.99 4.33
CA GLN A 119 -18.54 -2.95 3.94
C GLN A 119 -18.91 -2.09 5.15
N LEU A 120 -19.19 -2.70 6.31
CA LEU A 120 -19.49 -1.96 7.54
C LEU A 120 -18.37 -1.02 8.00
N MET A 121 -17.11 -1.31 7.63
CA MET A 121 -15.94 -0.53 8.05
C MET A 121 -15.40 0.42 6.97
N ASN A 122 -16.03 0.50 5.79
CA ASN A 122 -15.61 1.34 4.66
C ASN A 122 -14.11 1.22 4.30
N ILE A 123 -13.51 0.04 4.51
CA ILE A 123 -12.06 -0.18 4.32
C ILE A 123 -11.67 0.09 2.87
N GLY A 124 -12.44 -0.43 1.91
CA GLY A 124 -12.17 -0.27 0.49
C GLY A 124 -12.19 1.20 0.04
N GLU A 125 -13.18 1.97 0.51
CA GLU A 125 -13.28 3.40 0.22
C GLU A 125 -12.09 4.17 0.79
N ARG A 126 -11.70 3.89 2.04
CA ARG A 126 -10.52 4.51 2.68
C ARG A 126 -9.23 4.19 1.93
N ASN A 127 -9.04 2.93 1.49
CA ASN A 127 -7.88 2.53 0.70
C ASN A 127 -7.83 3.28 -0.64
N GLY A 128 -8.99 3.41 -1.30
CA GLY A 128 -9.11 4.15 -2.56
C GLY A 128 -8.83 5.65 -2.40
N GLN A 129 -9.41 6.29 -1.39
CA GLN A 129 -9.15 7.71 -1.12
C GLN A 129 -7.70 7.97 -0.73
N PHE A 130 -7.11 7.07 0.05
CA PHE A 130 -5.70 7.16 0.42
C PHE A 130 -4.80 7.18 -0.81
N VAL A 131 -4.94 6.21 -1.73
CA VAL A 131 -4.04 6.13 -2.89
C VAL A 131 -4.16 7.35 -3.80
N LEU A 132 -5.37 7.87 -3.98
CA LEU A 132 -5.63 9.05 -4.81
C LEU A 132 -4.98 10.30 -4.19
N ASN A 133 -5.15 10.50 -2.88
CA ASN A 133 -4.56 11.62 -2.18
C ASN A 133 -3.02 11.53 -2.14
N TYR A 134 -2.47 10.33 -1.95
CA TYR A 134 -1.03 10.10 -1.95
C TYR A 134 -0.44 10.45 -3.33
N LEU A 135 -0.99 9.88 -4.41
CA LEU A 135 -0.50 10.12 -5.78
C LEU A 135 -0.63 11.60 -6.19
N LYS A 136 -1.74 12.25 -5.80
CA LYS A 136 -1.91 13.70 -6.01
C LYS A 136 -0.83 14.52 -5.29
N THR A 137 -0.51 14.16 -4.05
CA THR A 137 0.51 14.85 -3.25
C THR A 137 1.91 14.66 -3.82
N GLU A 138 2.21 13.45 -4.33
CA GLU A 138 3.48 13.14 -4.99
C GLU A 138 3.57 13.70 -6.42
N GLY A 139 2.50 14.29 -6.96
CA GLY A 139 2.46 14.83 -8.32
C GLY A 139 2.46 13.76 -9.41
N ILE A 140 2.11 12.51 -9.09
CA ILE A 140 2.06 11.40 -10.05
C ILE A 140 0.66 11.33 -10.68
N PRO A 141 0.51 11.55 -12.00
CA PRO A 141 -0.80 11.55 -12.65
C PRO A 141 -1.44 10.15 -12.65
N VAL A 142 -2.71 10.09 -12.25
CA VAL A 142 -3.54 8.88 -12.39
C VAL A 142 -4.15 8.87 -13.78
N ARG A 143 -3.68 7.98 -14.66
CA ARG A 143 -4.15 7.85 -16.06
C ARG A 143 -5.40 6.99 -16.19
N ALA A 144 -5.64 6.10 -15.24
CA ALA A 144 -6.83 5.27 -15.19
C ALA A 144 -7.12 4.82 -13.75
N GLN A 145 -8.39 4.64 -13.41
CA GLN A 145 -8.79 4.08 -12.13
C GLN A 145 -10.07 3.23 -12.24
N ASP A 146 -10.16 2.18 -11.44
CA ASP A 146 -11.42 1.47 -11.15
C ASP A 146 -11.41 1.07 -9.67
N LEU A 147 -11.93 1.98 -8.85
CA LEU A 147 -11.96 1.91 -7.38
C LEU A 147 -13.40 1.79 -6.85
N GLY A 148 -13.59 1.24 -5.66
CA GLY A 148 -14.91 1.14 -5.03
C GLY A 148 -15.73 -0.03 -5.58
N ASP A 149 -17.05 0.10 -5.64
CA ASP A 149 -18.00 -0.94 -6.13
C ASP A 149 -18.04 -2.19 -5.23
N VAL A 150 -18.98 -3.11 -5.47
CA VAL A 150 -19.18 -4.35 -4.68
C VAL A 150 -18.41 -5.56 -5.23
N HIS A 151 -17.67 -5.36 -6.32
CA HIS A 151 -17.03 -6.45 -7.07
C HIS A 151 -15.56 -6.62 -6.72
N ALA A 152 -15.15 -7.88 -6.54
CA ALA A 152 -13.74 -8.23 -6.57
C ALA A 152 -13.16 -8.05 -7.98
N ARG A 153 -11.88 -7.72 -8.06
CA ARG A 153 -11.19 -7.45 -9.34
C ARG A 153 -9.96 -8.31 -9.47
N ARG A 154 -9.83 -9.03 -10.57
CA ARG A 154 -8.53 -9.57 -11.00
C ARG A 154 -7.86 -8.54 -11.89
N ILE A 155 -6.65 -8.14 -11.51
CA ILE A 155 -5.81 -7.21 -12.25
C ILE A 155 -4.70 -8.02 -12.91
N ASN A 156 -4.52 -7.81 -14.21
CA ASN A 156 -3.36 -8.27 -14.96
C ASN A 156 -2.70 -7.03 -15.58
N TYR A 157 -1.52 -6.70 -15.12
CA TYR A 157 -0.77 -5.49 -15.46
C TYR A 157 0.48 -5.85 -16.27
N PHE A 158 0.75 -5.10 -17.32
CA PHE A 158 1.93 -5.22 -18.18
C PHE A 158 2.79 -3.97 -17.97
N PRO A 159 3.80 -4.02 -17.09
CA PRO A 159 4.57 -2.83 -16.71
C PRO A 159 5.30 -2.16 -17.88
N ARG A 160 5.77 -2.96 -18.84
CA ARG A 160 6.56 -2.51 -19.98
C ARG A 160 5.87 -1.45 -20.84
N ASP A 161 4.57 -1.58 -21.04
CA ASP A 161 3.76 -0.67 -21.85
C ASP A 161 2.62 -0.01 -21.07
N GLY A 162 2.55 -0.27 -19.76
CA GLY A 162 1.56 0.29 -18.86
C GLY A 162 0.14 -0.27 -19.02
N ARG A 163 -0.12 -1.28 -19.87
CA ARG A 163 -1.48 -1.79 -20.09
C ARG A 163 -2.00 -2.56 -18.87
N VAL A 164 -3.28 -2.38 -18.56
CA VAL A 164 -3.97 -3.10 -17.47
C VAL A 164 -5.24 -3.73 -18.00
N MET A 165 -5.42 -5.01 -17.74
CA MET A 165 -6.69 -5.72 -17.92
C MET A 165 -7.35 -5.94 -16.57
N VAL A 166 -8.56 -5.39 -16.43
CA VAL A 166 -9.38 -5.52 -15.21
C VAL A 166 -10.53 -6.48 -15.51
N ARG A 167 -10.65 -7.54 -14.70
CA ARG A 167 -11.81 -8.43 -14.72
C ARG A 167 -12.57 -8.31 -13.41
N LYS A 168 -13.76 -7.71 -13.44
CA LYS A 168 -14.71 -7.77 -12.33
C LYS A 168 -15.24 -9.20 -12.20
N MET A 169 -15.18 -9.74 -11.00
CA MET A 169 -15.71 -11.06 -10.69
C MET A 169 -17.18 -10.92 -10.32
N ALA A 170 -18.01 -11.89 -10.72
CA ALA A 170 -19.43 -11.86 -10.40
C ALA A 170 -19.64 -11.83 -8.88
N PRO A 171 -20.60 -11.03 -8.38
CA PRO A 171 -20.98 -11.07 -6.98
C PRO A 171 -21.51 -12.48 -6.67
N HIS A 172 -21.23 -12.98 -5.47
CA HIS A 172 -21.61 -14.31 -4.97
C HIS A 172 -20.84 -15.50 -5.56
N HIS A 173 -19.67 -15.27 -6.18
CA HIS A 173 -18.76 -16.38 -6.47
C HIS A 173 -18.10 -16.83 -5.15
N GLN A 174 -18.86 -17.57 -4.31
CA GLN A 174 -18.54 -17.91 -2.91
C GLN A 174 -17.09 -18.37 -2.70
N LYS A 175 -16.55 -19.20 -3.60
CA LYS A 175 -15.16 -19.68 -3.50
C LYS A 175 -14.12 -18.55 -3.67
N ALA A 176 -14.39 -17.60 -4.56
CA ALA A 176 -13.50 -16.46 -4.77
C ALA A 176 -13.60 -15.47 -3.61
N GLU A 177 -14.82 -15.17 -3.16
CA GLU A 177 -15.06 -14.33 -1.98
C GLU A 177 -14.40 -14.92 -0.73
N ALA A 178 -14.55 -16.22 -0.48
CA ALA A 178 -13.90 -16.89 0.65
C ALA A 178 -12.37 -16.83 0.58
N LEU A 179 -11.79 -17.00 -0.62
CA LEU A 179 -10.34 -16.91 -0.80
C LEU A 179 -9.84 -15.47 -0.61
N ILE A 180 -10.58 -14.47 -1.09
CA ILE A 180 -10.28 -13.06 -0.88
C ILE A 180 -10.37 -12.74 0.61
N ALA A 181 -11.45 -13.13 1.28
CA ALA A 181 -11.64 -12.93 2.71
C ALA A 181 -10.51 -13.53 3.54
N GLN A 182 -10.09 -14.76 3.25
CA GLN A 182 -9.00 -15.40 3.96
C GLN A 182 -7.69 -14.61 3.79
N ARG A 183 -7.39 -14.14 2.58
CA ARG A 183 -6.17 -13.38 2.29
C ARG A 183 -6.19 -12.00 2.94
N GLU A 184 -7.32 -11.31 2.88
CA GLU A 184 -7.49 -9.99 3.46
C GLU A 184 -7.46 -10.03 5.00
N ALA A 185 -8.09 -11.03 5.62
CA ALA A 185 -7.99 -11.25 7.07
C ALA A 185 -6.55 -11.54 7.52
N ALA A 186 -5.84 -12.41 6.81
CA ALA A 186 -4.43 -12.70 7.09
C ALA A 186 -3.52 -11.47 6.92
N ALA A 187 -3.79 -10.68 5.88
CA ALA A 187 -3.09 -9.42 5.63
C ALA A 187 -3.34 -8.43 6.76
N ALA A 188 -4.60 -8.19 7.13
CA ALA A 188 -4.97 -7.28 8.20
C ALA A 188 -4.33 -7.64 9.54
N GLN A 189 -4.29 -8.94 9.90
CA GLN A 189 -3.62 -9.41 11.13
C GLN A 189 -2.12 -9.11 11.11
N THR A 190 -1.47 -9.32 9.96
CA THR A 190 -0.03 -9.03 9.78
C THR A 190 0.24 -7.54 9.93
N VAL A 191 -0.54 -6.69 9.24
CA VAL A 191 -0.39 -5.24 9.32
C VAL A 191 -0.67 -4.73 10.75
N GLN A 192 -1.69 -5.26 11.43
CA GLN A 192 -1.99 -4.89 12.83
C GLN A 192 -0.83 -5.27 13.77
N ALA A 193 -0.24 -6.46 13.61
CA ALA A 193 0.91 -6.88 14.40
C ALA A 193 2.13 -5.97 14.17
N GLU A 194 2.43 -5.64 12.91
CA GLU A 194 3.53 -4.73 12.55
C GLU A 194 3.30 -3.30 13.07
N THR A 195 2.05 -2.84 13.04
CA THR A 195 1.68 -1.50 13.52
C THR A 195 1.76 -1.40 15.05
N ARG A 196 1.36 -2.46 15.78
CA ARG A 196 1.42 -2.52 17.25
C ARG A 196 2.84 -2.68 17.78
N ALA A 197 3.75 -3.28 17.01
CA ALA A 197 5.16 -3.41 17.36
C ALA A 197 5.96 -2.08 17.31
N ALA A 198 5.26 -0.95 17.48
CA ALA A 198 5.78 0.42 17.45
C ALA A 198 7.17 0.52 18.10
N PRO A 199 8.11 1.25 17.47
CA PRO A 199 9.52 1.16 17.80
C PRO A 199 9.73 1.50 19.26
N ARG A 200 10.31 0.55 20.00
CA ARG A 200 10.93 0.79 21.29
C ARG A 200 11.98 1.86 21.02
N VAL A 201 11.65 3.13 21.31
CA VAL A 201 12.57 4.24 21.13
C VAL A 201 13.69 4.03 22.14
N GLU A 202 14.75 3.34 21.73
CA GLU A 202 15.98 3.31 22.49
C GLU A 202 16.56 4.72 22.41
N ARG A 203 16.25 5.50 23.44
CA ARG A 203 16.94 6.76 23.69
C ARG A 203 18.39 6.38 23.96
N PHE A 204 19.23 6.52 22.94
CA PHE A 204 20.67 6.49 23.11
C PHE A 204 21.03 7.62 24.08
N ALA A 205 21.13 7.30 25.37
CA ALA A 205 21.75 8.19 26.34
C ALA A 205 23.22 8.30 25.93
N ARG A 206 23.59 9.41 25.30
CA ARG A 206 25.01 9.70 25.05
C ARG A 206 25.73 9.69 26.41
N PRO A 207 26.78 8.88 26.58
CA PRO A 207 27.52 8.85 27.84
C PRO A 207 28.18 10.22 28.05
N GLY A 208 27.75 10.95 29.09
CA GLY A 208 28.44 12.12 29.62
C GLY A 208 27.97 13.52 29.19
N GLY A 209 26.83 13.70 28.51
CA GLY A 209 26.40 15.02 28.00
C GLY A 209 25.01 15.48 28.45
N MET A 210 24.99 16.47 29.36
CA MET A 210 23.95 17.48 29.66
C MET A 210 22.47 17.03 29.76
N ARG A 211 21.91 17.20 30.98
CA ARG A 211 20.48 17.03 31.29
C ARG A 211 19.63 18.00 30.47
N VAL A 212 18.82 17.47 29.56
CA VAL A 212 17.74 18.22 28.91
C VAL A 212 16.62 18.38 29.93
N GLU A 213 16.48 19.59 30.47
CA GLU A 213 15.40 19.94 31.40
C GLU A 213 14.06 20.07 30.67
N ARG A 214 13.02 19.48 31.28
CA ARG A 214 11.64 19.49 30.78
C ARG A 214 10.94 20.78 31.21
N PHE A 215 10.43 21.53 30.23
CA PHE A 215 9.63 22.75 30.43
C PHE A 215 8.12 22.47 30.48
N ASP A 216 7.68 21.47 31.26
CA ASP A 216 6.25 21.12 31.37
C ASP A 216 5.65 21.37 32.76
N THR A 217 6.20 22.34 33.52
CA THR A 217 5.52 22.85 34.72
C THR A 217 5.61 24.38 34.75
N PRO A 218 4.48 25.11 34.75
CA PRO A 218 4.51 26.56 34.91
C PRO A 218 5.06 26.88 36.30
N SER A 219 6.13 27.67 36.34
CA SER A 219 6.63 28.33 37.54
C SER A 219 5.45 29.00 38.27
N ARG A 220 5.09 28.46 39.45
CA ARG A 220 4.25 29.18 40.41
C ARG A 220 5.00 30.45 40.78
N ARG A 221 4.50 31.60 40.33
CA ARG A 221 4.90 32.90 40.86
C ARG A 221 4.37 33.01 42.29
N ASP A 222 5.28 33.19 43.23
CA ASP A 222 4.95 33.53 44.61
C ASP A 222 4.18 34.86 44.65
N PRO A 223 3.14 34.98 45.49
CA PRO A 223 2.41 36.23 45.65
C PRO A 223 3.25 37.22 46.47
N VAL A 224 3.74 38.26 45.80
CA VAL A 224 4.24 39.49 46.44
C VAL A 224 3.09 40.48 46.47
N GLY A 225 2.59 40.84 47.65
CA GLY A 225 1.64 41.94 47.81
C GLY A 225 0.73 41.88 49.03
N ALA A 226 1.31 42.01 50.22
CA ALA A 226 0.76 42.78 51.35
C ALA A 226 1.90 43.10 52.32
#